data_AF-G0MIS2-F1
#
_entry.id   AF-G0MIS2-F1
#
_cell.length_a   1.000
_cell.length_b   1.000
_cell.length_c   1.000
_cell.angle_alpha   90.00
_cell.angle_beta   90.00
_cell.angle_gamma   90.00
#
_symmetry.space_group_name_H-M   'P 1'
#
loop_
_entity.id
_entity.type
_entity.pdbx_description
1 polymer ?
#
loop_
_entity_poly.entity_id
_entity_poly.type
_entity_poly.pdbx_seq_one_letter_code
_entity_poly.pdbx_strand_id
1 'polypeptide(L)'
;MNRFPLLRLPYVALREVILSTDRSDVINLALSSKNSCRIINTTKNAVSMRKMSQDVIDELGAVDRLKIGRLENLENSTNVIKTINLEVSKHSTYKISLLYFTGGPNVSLEQKKYLIFELQVRSIKDKTEGKRKIIRLGGTDVPVIIKSKCEICTLWEDIEFGAQFLSQHFLQLLKLNQSTLIVDPKGTDGSEFSGILKIALKSFSKEKSVLSIANIEFMRDSDLKTVVHNIGYGTIRIIGDRDGRVRNTFECEARQLVNMRMRGRF
;
A
#
# COMPACT_ATOMS: atom_id res chain seq x y z
N MET A 1 34.43 -1.55 5.43
CA MET A 1 33.65 -1.21 4.22
C MET A 1 33.97 -2.19 3.10
N ASN A 2 33.19 -3.26 2.94
CA ASN A 2 33.34 -4.18 1.80
C ASN A 2 32.70 -3.56 0.56
N ARG A 3 33.53 -3.04 -0.35
CA ARG A 3 33.08 -2.55 -1.66
C ARG A 3 32.51 -3.74 -2.44
N PHE A 4 31.24 -3.65 -2.87
CA PHE A 4 30.56 -4.66 -3.70
C PHE A 4 31.46 -5.06 -4.89
N PRO A 5 31.95 -6.31 -5.00
CA PRO A 5 32.93 -6.72 -6.02
C PRO A 5 32.38 -6.59 -7.45
N LEU A 6 31.07 -6.74 -7.62
CA LEU A 6 30.38 -6.67 -8.91
C LEU A 6 30.58 -5.35 -9.67
N LEU A 7 30.69 -4.22 -8.96
CA LEU A 7 30.86 -2.91 -9.59
C LEU A 7 32.30 -2.64 -10.05
N ARG A 8 33.23 -3.57 -9.84
CA ARG A 8 34.60 -3.53 -10.37
C ARG A 8 34.73 -4.24 -11.72
N LEU A 9 33.70 -4.98 -12.15
CA LEU A 9 33.71 -5.65 -13.44
C LEU A 9 33.57 -4.61 -14.57
N PRO A 10 34.20 -4.86 -15.74
CA PRO A 10 33.90 -4.11 -16.95
C PRO A 10 32.41 -4.17 -17.26
N TYR A 11 31.86 -3.08 -17.82
CA TYR A 11 30.43 -2.93 -18.07
C TYR A 11 29.83 -4.11 -18.85
N VAL A 12 30.56 -4.63 -19.86
CA VAL A 12 30.09 -5.76 -20.68
C VAL A 12 29.90 -7.02 -19.83
N ALA A 13 30.88 -7.36 -18.99
CA ALA A 13 30.79 -8.52 -18.10
C ALA A 13 29.66 -8.34 -17.07
N LEU A 14 29.54 -7.15 -16.48
CA LEU A 14 28.47 -6.85 -15.53
C LEU A 14 27.07 -6.96 -16.17
N ARG A 15 26.92 -6.52 -17.42
CA ARG A 15 25.66 -6.63 -18.18
C ARG A 15 25.27 -8.08 -18.40
N GLU A 16 26.20 -8.94 -18.81
CA GLU A 16 25.91 -10.36 -19.00
C GLU A 16 25.49 -11.03 -17.69
N VAL A 17 26.18 -10.72 -16.57
CA VAL A 17 25.78 -11.20 -15.24
C VAL A 17 24.35 -10.79 -14.90
N ILE A 18 23.97 -9.52 -15.11
CA ILE A 18 22.60 -9.04 -14.83
C ILE A 18 21.56 -9.75 -15.71
N LEU A 19 21.89 -10.03 -16.97
CA LEU A 19 20.99 -10.70 -17.90
C LEU A 19 20.80 -12.19 -17.56
N SER A 20 21.81 -12.84 -16.98
CA SER A 20 21.76 -14.25 -16.56
C SER A 20 21.26 -14.46 -15.14
N THR A 21 21.05 -13.39 -14.37
CA THR A 21 20.60 -13.47 -12.96
C THR A 21 19.08 -13.46 -12.88
N ASP A 22 18.54 -14.26 -11.96
CA ASP A 22 17.11 -14.30 -11.67
C ASP A 22 16.55 -12.93 -11.27
N ARG A 23 15.30 -12.70 -11.67
CA ARG A 23 14.62 -11.41 -11.53
C ARG A 23 14.63 -10.90 -10.08
N SER A 24 14.27 -11.76 -9.14
CA SER A 24 14.21 -11.41 -7.71
C SER A 24 15.57 -10.98 -7.17
N ASP A 25 16.66 -11.59 -7.65
CA ASP A 25 18.03 -11.26 -7.26
C ASP A 25 18.51 -9.99 -7.92
N VAL A 26 18.13 -9.73 -9.18
CA VAL A 26 18.37 -8.44 -9.83
C VAL A 26 17.67 -7.30 -9.08
N ILE A 27 16.45 -7.52 -8.59
CA ILE A 27 15.74 -6.53 -7.76
C ILE A 27 16.49 -6.29 -6.43
N ASN A 28 16.98 -7.34 -5.77
CA ASN A 28 17.80 -7.22 -4.56
C ASN A 28 19.09 -6.43 -4.84
N LEU A 29 19.75 -6.73 -5.97
CA LEU A 29 20.96 -6.03 -6.39
C LEU A 29 20.68 -4.55 -6.69
N ALA A 30 19.54 -4.22 -7.32
CA ALA A 30 19.15 -2.84 -7.55
C ALA A 30 18.93 -2.07 -6.23
N LEU A 31 18.40 -2.71 -5.20
CA LEU A 31 18.22 -2.10 -3.87
C LEU A 31 19.53 -1.83 -3.12
N SER A 32 20.63 -2.48 -3.51
CA SER A 32 21.93 -2.32 -2.82
C SER A 32 22.52 -0.92 -2.96
N SER A 33 22.34 -0.26 -4.12
CA SER A 33 22.84 1.10 -4.35
C SER A 33 22.14 1.76 -5.54
N LYS A 34 22.12 3.11 -5.55
CA LYS A 34 21.65 3.90 -6.69
C LYS A 34 22.42 3.59 -7.98
N ASN A 35 23.72 3.28 -7.88
CA ASN A 35 24.56 2.97 -9.04
C ASN A 35 24.18 1.61 -9.63
N SER A 36 23.99 0.58 -8.79
CA SER A 36 23.53 -0.74 -9.21
C SER A 36 22.19 -0.64 -9.92
N CYS A 37 21.24 0.11 -9.35
CA CYS A 37 19.93 0.33 -9.95
C CYS A 37 20.01 1.00 -11.33
N ARG A 38 20.81 2.07 -11.47
CA ARG A 38 21.03 2.75 -12.75
C ARG A 38 21.58 1.82 -13.83
N ILE A 39 22.59 1.00 -13.49
CA ILE A 39 23.20 0.05 -14.43
C ILE A 39 22.21 -1.03 -14.83
N ILE A 40 21.51 -1.64 -13.87
CA ILE A 40 20.48 -2.66 -14.15
C ILE A 40 19.41 -2.08 -15.09
N ASN A 41 19.01 -0.83 -14.87
CA ASN A 41 18.04 -0.15 -15.70
C ASN A 41 18.54 0.16 -17.12
N THR A 42 19.83 0.02 -17.47
CA THR A 42 20.28 0.08 -18.88
C THR A 42 20.16 -1.26 -19.62
N THR A 43 19.81 -2.34 -18.93
CA THR A 43 19.72 -3.70 -19.49
C THR A 43 18.29 -4.09 -19.85
N LYS A 44 18.11 -5.25 -20.50
CA LYS A 44 16.80 -5.86 -20.74
C LYS A 44 16.14 -6.37 -19.44
N ASN A 45 16.92 -6.65 -18.40
CA ASN A 45 16.43 -7.06 -17.08
C ASN A 45 16.17 -5.85 -16.15
N ALA A 46 15.70 -4.73 -16.71
CA ALA A 46 15.48 -3.48 -15.98
C ALA A 46 14.39 -3.62 -14.89
N VAL A 47 14.56 -2.93 -13.77
CA VAL A 47 13.66 -3.00 -12.60
C VAL A 47 12.75 -1.77 -12.47
N SER A 48 12.96 -0.73 -13.27
CA SER A 48 12.05 0.41 -13.34
C SER A 48 10.76 0.05 -14.08
N MET A 49 9.61 0.43 -13.50
CA MET A 49 8.28 0.28 -14.12
C MET A 49 8.22 0.91 -15.51
N ARG A 50 8.98 1.99 -15.75
CA ARG A 50 9.09 2.59 -17.08
C ARG A 50 9.53 1.60 -18.14
N LYS A 51 10.42 0.65 -17.80
CA LYS A 51 11.06 -0.27 -18.73
C LYS A 51 10.51 -1.70 -18.69
N MET A 52 9.81 -2.07 -17.63
CA MET A 52 9.13 -3.38 -17.54
C MET A 52 7.87 -3.42 -18.43
N SER A 53 7.57 -4.53 -19.10
CA SER A 53 6.23 -4.75 -19.65
C SER A 53 5.24 -5.07 -18.54
N GLN A 54 3.94 -5.01 -18.83
CA GLN A 54 2.91 -5.40 -17.86
C GLN A 54 3.02 -6.90 -17.52
N ASP A 55 3.27 -7.77 -18.50
CA ASP A 55 3.46 -9.22 -18.27
C ASP A 55 4.57 -9.51 -17.25
N VAL A 56 5.70 -8.80 -17.37
CA VAL A 56 6.82 -8.92 -16.43
C VAL A 56 6.43 -8.46 -15.03
N ILE A 57 5.59 -7.42 -14.91
CA ILE A 57 5.07 -6.96 -13.62
C ILE A 57 4.12 -8.00 -13.03
N ASP A 58 3.27 -8.60 -13.86
CA ASP A 58 2.27 -9.58 -13.44
C ASP A 58 2.88 -10.90 -12.95
N GLU A 59 4.05 -11.25 -13.48
CA GLU A 59 4.82 -12.39 -13.01
C GLU A 59 5.47 -12.21 -11.63
N LEU A 60 5.69 -10.96 -11.18
CA LEU A 60 6.34 -10.67 -9.89
C LEU A 60 5.55 -11.21 -8.71
N GLY A 61 6.28 -11.82 -7.77
CA GLY A 61 5.75 -12.19 -6.46
C GLY A 61 5.56 -10.97 -5.54
N ALA A 62 4.80 -11.15 -4.45
CA ALA A 62 4.37 -10.03 -3.61
C ALA A 62 5.53 -9.27 -2.97
N VAL A 63 6.57 -10.01 -2.54
CA VAL A 63 7.79 -9.44 -1.97
C VAL A 63 8.55 -8.62 -3.01
N ASP A 64 8.61 -9.07 -4.26
CA ASP A 64 9.30 -8.33 -5.32
C ASP A 64 8.52 -7.09 -5.73
N ARG A 65 7.18 -7.15 -5.75
CA ARG A 65 6.32 -5.97 -5.94
C ARG A 65 6.56 -4.90 -4.88
N LEU A 66 6.68 -5.30 -3.61
CA LEU A 66 7.05 -4.39 -2.52
C LEU A 66 8.43 -3.73 -2.76
N LYS A 67 9.43 -4.52 -3.19
CA LYS A 67 10.77 -4.01 -3.51
C LYS A 67 10.77 -3.04 -4.69
N ILE A 68 9.98 -3.30 -5.74
CA ILE A 68 9.78 -2.36 -6.85
C ILE A 68 9.18 -1.04 -6.31
N GLY A 69 8.18 -1.12 -5.43
CA GLY A 69 7.61 0.07 -4.79
C GLY A 69 8.66 0.94 -4.09
N ARG A 70 9.60 0.30 -3.40
CA ARG A 70 10.75 0.97 -2.77
C ARG A 70 11.72 1.57 -3.80
N LEU A 71 12.05 0.85 -4.87
CA LEU A 71 12.94 1.33 -5.93
C LEU A 71 12.38 2.58 -6.62
N GLU A 72 11.10 2.58 -6.98
CA GLU A 72 10.43 3.73 -7.59
C GLU A 72 10.39 4.96 -6.65
N ASN A 73 10.53 4.76 -5.34
CA ASN A 73 10.72 5.86 -4.40
C ASN A 73 12.16 6.36 -4.35
N LEU A 74 13.14 5.46 -4.40
CA LEU A 74 14.57 5.81 -4.39
C LEU A 74 15.02 6.53 -5.68
N GLU A 75 14.44 6.18 -6.82
CA GLU A 75 14.73 6.83 -8.11
C GLU A 75 14.03 8.20 -8.27
N ASN A 76 13.13 8.59 -7.35
CA ASN A 76 12.29 9.80 -7.45
C ASN A 76 11.55 9.88 -8.80
N SER A 77 10.99 8.76 -9.27
CA SER A 77 10.26 8.70 -10.54
C SER A 77 9.00 9.58 -10.46
N THR A 78 9.03 10.75 -11.10
CA THR A 78 7.92 11.73 -11.09
C THR A 78 6.67 11.23 -11.80
N ASN A 79 6.83 10.20 -12.64
CA ASN A 79 5.80 9.68 -13.53
C ASN A 79 5.05 8.47 -12.96
N VAL A 80 5.38 8.06 -11.72
CA VAL A 80 4.71 6.97 -11.02
C VAL A 80 3.81 7.56 -9.94
N ILE A 81 2.50 7.44 -10.15
CA ILE A 81 1.50 7.78 -9.14
C ILE A 81 1.43 6.63 -8.14
N LYS A 82 1.65 6.95 -6.86
CA LYS A 82 1.65 6.03 -5.73
C LYS A 82 0.42 6.30 -4.88
N THR A 83 -0.44 5.31 -4.74
CA THR A 83 -1.61 5.40 -3.89
C THR A 83 -1.60 4.32 -2.83
N ILE A 84 -2.19 4.65 -1.68
CA ILE A 84 -2.43 3.68 -0.61
C ILE A 84 -3.90 3.75 -0.22
N ASN A 85 -4.53 2.58 -0.12
CA ASN A 85 -5.83 2.42 0.50
C ASN A 85 -5.61 1.63 1.78
N LEU A 86 -5.85 2.27 2.93
CA LEU A 86 -5.91 1.59 4.22
C LEU A 86 -7.36 1.25 4.51
N GLU A 87 -7.67 -0.03 4.54
CA GLU A 87 -8.95 -0.54 4.97
C GLU A 87 -8.87 -0.94 6.45
N VAL A 88 -9.77 -0.35 7.24
CA VAL A 88 -9.98 -0.69 8.64
C VAL A 88 -11.33 -1.38 8.74
N SER A 89 -11.28 -2.70 8.87
CA SER A 89 -12.44 -3.56 9.13
C SER A 89 -12.10 -4.56 10.23
N LYS A 90 -12.42 -5.85 10.08
CA LYS A 90 -11.98 -6.91 11.01
C LYS A 90 -10.46 -7.03 11.07
N HIS A 91 -9.79 -6.70 9.97
CA HIS A 91 -8.34 -6.66 9.87
C HIS A 91 -7.93 -5.30 9.28
N SER A 92 -6.69 -4.89 9.55
CA SER A 92 -6.10 -3.76 8.82
C SER A 92 -5.48 -4.25 7.52
N THR A 93 -5.91 -3.68 6.40
CA THR A 93 -5.39 -4.05 5.08
C THR A 93 -4.83 -2.81 4.39
N TYR A 94 -3.58 -2.90 3.96
CA TYR A 94 -2.87 -1.87 3.20
C TYR A 94 -2.79 -2.32 1.76
N LYS A 95 -3.57 -1.70 0.88
CA LYS A 95 -3.48 -1.92 -0.57
C LYS A 95 -2.69 -0.79 -1.19
N ILE A 96 -1.48 -1.10 -1.65
CA ILE A 96 -0.59 -0.17 -2.33
C ILE A 96 -0.74 -0.36 -3.84
N SER A 97 -0.94 0.74 -4.56
CA SER A 97 -0.99 0.74 -6.03
C SER A 97 0.01 1.73 -6.60
N LEU A 98 0.78 1.29 -7.58
CA LEU A 98 1.68 2.11 -8.39
C LEU A 98 1.16 2.12 -9.82
N LEU A 99 1.00 3.32 -10.36
CA LEU A 99 0.52 3.54 -11.71
C LEU A 99 1.53 4.41 -12.47
N TYR A 100 2.09 3.85 -13.53
CA TYR A 100 2.96 4.57 -14.45
C TYR A 100 2.24 4.86 -15.77
N PHE A 101 2.40 6.07 -16.29
CA PHE A 101 1.88 6.50 -17.59
C PHE A 101 3.03 6.74 -18.57
N THR A 102 2.98 6.13 -19.76
CA THR A 102 3.78 6.56 -20.92
C THR A 102 2.99 7.60 -21.70
N GLY A 103 3.20 8.88 -21.40
CA GLY A 103 2.44 10.01 -21.97
C GLY A 103 1.64 10.74 -20.88
N GLY A 104 0.96 11.83 -21.24
CA GLY A 104 0.15 12.64 -20.30
C GLY A 104 -1.02 11.89 -19.66
N PRO A 105 -1.99 12.56 -19.02
CA PRO A 105 -3.07 11.87 -18.30
C PRO A 105 -4.10 11.15 -19.21
N ASN A 106 -4.19 11.48 -20.50
CA ASN A 106 -5.21 10.99 -21.45
C ASN A 106 -4.68 9.94 -22.45
N VAL A 107 -3.90 8.96 -22.00
CA VAL A 107 -3.36 7.89 -22.87
C VAL A 107 -4.09 6.56 -22.74
N SER A 108 -3.96 5.72 -23.78
CA SER A 108 -4.61 4.41 -23.89
C SER A 108 -4.19 3.46 -22.78
N LEU A 109 -4.97 2.40 -22.54
CA LEU A 109 -4.68 1.38 -21.50
C LEU A 109 -3.32 0.70 -21.71
N GLU A 110 -2.90 0.49 -22.96
CA GLU A 110 -1.61 -0.11 -23.33
C GLU A 110 -0.39 0.74 -22.91
N GLN A 111 -0.63 2.03 -22.63
CA GLN A 111 0.36 2.99 -22.18
C GLN A 111 0.36 3.17 -20.65
N LYS A 112 -0.36 2.31 -19.93
CA LYS A 112 -0.44 2.31 -18.48
C LYS A 112 0.13 1.02 -17.92
N LYS A 113 0.95 1.14 -16.89
CA LYS A 113 1.53 0.00 -16.18
C LYS A 113 1.09 0.03 -14.73
N TYR A 114 0.60 -1.11 -14.25
CA TYR A 114 -0.02 -1.25 -12.94
C TYR A 114 0.76 -2.25 -12.11
N LEU A 115 1.14 -1.83 -10.91
CA LEU A 115 1.69 -2.71 -9.90
C LEU A 115 0.86 -2.55 -8.62
N ILE A 116 0.28 -3.65 -8.16
CA ILE A 116 -0.56 -3.68 -6.96
C ILE A 116 -0.02 -4.75 -6.03
N PHE A 117 0.04 -4.44 -4.74
CA PHE A 117 0.27 -5.42 -3.69
C PHE A 117 -0.48 -5.01 -2.42
N GLU A 118 -0.76 -6.00 -1.59
CA GLU A 118 -1.59 -5.90 -0.41
C GLU A 118 -0.87 -6.48 0.80
N LEU A 119 -0.92 -5.77 1.91
CA LEU A 119 -0.47 -6.25 3.21
C LEU A 119 -1.63 -6.27 4.19
N GLN A 120 -1.90 -7.45 4.75
CA GLN A 120 -2.87 -7.62 5.81
C GLN A 120 -2.18 -7.76 7.16
N VAL A 121 -2.67 -7.05 8.18
CA VAL A 121 -2.24 -7.22 9.58
C VAL A 121 -3.13 -8.26 10.23
N ARG A 122 -2.53 -9.31 10.76
CA ARG A 122 -3.22 -10.41 11.45
C ARG A 122 -2.59 -10.71 12.80
N SER A 123 -3.38 -11.29 13.70
CA SER A 123 -2.83 -11.84 14.93
C SER A 123 -2.06 -13.12 14.62
N ILE A 124 -0.98 -13.38 15.34
CA ILE A 124 -0.30 -14.67 15.32
C ILE A 124 -1.19 -15.83 15.78
N LYS A 125 -2.26 -15.52 16.53
CA LYS A 125 -3.27 -16.46 17.01
C LYS A 125 -4.31 -16.82 15.94
N ASP A 126 -4.39 -16.06 14.85
CA ASP A 126 -5.34 -16.33 13.77
C ASP A 126 -4.98 -17.63 13.04
N LYS A 127 -5.98 -18.50 12.84
CA LYS A 127 -5.83 -19.67 11.96
C LYS A 127 -5.56 -19.18 10.54
N THR A 128 -4.34 -19.36 10.09
CA THR A 128 -3.87 -18.91 8.77
C THR A 128 -3.17 -20.07 8.08
N GLU A 129 -3.63 -20.42 6.88
CA GLU A 129 -3.01 -21.44 6.04
C GLU A 129 -1.83 -20.85 5.27
N GLY A 130 -0.76 -21.62 5.14
CA GLY A 130 0.40 -21.26 4.32
C GLY A 130 1.74 -21.36 5.05
N LYS A 131 2.82 -21.37 4.27
CA LYS A 131 4.19 -21.46 4.80
C LYS A 131 4.61 -20.12 5.40
N ARG A 132 4.85 -20.12 6.71
CA ARG A 132 5.44 -18.97 7.42
C ARG A 132 6.86 -18.71 6.91
N LYS A 133 7.16 -17.44 6.65
CA LYS A 133 8.48 -16.93 6.27
C LYS A 133 8.77 -15.68 7.09
N ILE A 134 10.03 -15.29 7.17
CA ILE A 134 10.42 -14.01 7.76
C ILE A 134 10.84 -13.09 6.61
N ILE A 135 10.31 -11.87 6.59
CA ILE A 135 10.76 -10.82 5.68
C ILE A 135 11.25 -9.63 6.50
N ARG A 136 12.27 -8.94 5.99
CA ARG A 136 12.77 -7.73 6.65
C ARG A 136 12.07 -6.50 6.09
N LEU A 137 11.28 -5.83 6.93
CA LEU A 137 10.63 -4.56 6.61
C LEU A 137 11.36 -3.43 7.34
N GLY A 138 12.08 -2.60 6.57
CA GLY A 138 12.96 -1.59 7.14
C GLY A 138 14.08 -2.22 7.98
N GLY A 139 14.02 -2.03 9.30
CA GLY A 139 14.97 -2.60 10.26
C GLY A 139 14.47 -3.85 10.98
N THR A 140 13.21 -4.25 10.78
CA THR A 140 12.53 -5.25 11.60
C THR A 140 12.27 -6.52 10.81
N ASP A 141 12.55 -7.66 11.43
CA ASP A 141 12.22 -8.98 10.90
C ASP A 141 10.75 -9.30 11.25
N VAL A 142 9.91 -9.39 10.22
CA VAL A 142 8.46 -9.56 10.36
C VAL A 142 8.05 -10.94 9.86
N PRO A 143 7.40 -11.77 10.69
CA PRO A 143 6.86 -13.05 10.26
C PRO A 143 5.65 -12.81 9.34
N VAL A 144 5.65 -13.50 8.20
CA VAL A 144 4.63 -13.36 7.16
C VAL A 144 4.20 -14.69 6.57
N ILE A 145 3.00 -14.67 5.99
CA ILE A 145 2.48 -15.70 5.10
C ILE A 145 2.20 -15.04 3.75
N ILE A 146 2.77 -15.56 2.67
CA ILE A 146 2.49 -15.10 1.31
C ILE A 146 1.34 -15.95 0.79
N LYS A 147 0.15 -15.37 0.66
CA LYS A 147 -1.05 -16.08 0.19
C LYS A 147 -1.14 -16.12 -1.33
N SER A 148 -0.67 -15.08 -2.00
CA SER A 148 -0.73 -14.96 -3.46
C SER A 148 0.45 -14.14 -3.99
N LYS A 149 0.50 -13.94 -5.32
CA LYS A 149 1.48 -13.04 -5.95
C LYS A 149 1.33 -11.58 -5.53
N CYS A 150 0.19 -11.19 -4.95
CA CYS A 150 -0.08 -9.81 -4.57
C CYS A 150 -0.33 -9.62 -3.08
N GLU A 151 -0.60 -10.66 -2.30
CA GLU A 151 -1.03 -10.56 -0.90
C GLU A 151 0.00 -11.14 0.07
N ILE A 152 0.38 -10.34 1.06
CA ILE A 152 1.23 -10.71 2.19
C ILE A 152 0.43 -10.52 3.48
N CYS A 153 0.30 -11.55 4.29
CA CYS A 153 -0.20 -11.42 5.65
C CYS A 153 0.96 -11.29 6.61
N THR A 154 1.01 -10.19 7.36
CA THR A 154 1.93 -10.00 8.48
C THR A 154 1.31 -10.52 9.76
N LEU A 155 2.11 -11.19 10.58
CA LEU A 155 1.67 -11.82 11.82
C LEU A 155 2.23 -11.04 13.01
N TRP A 156 1.36 -10.63 13.92
CA TRP A 156 1.73 -9.82 15.08
C TRP A 156 1.10 -10.39 16.35
N GLU A 157 1.83 -10.30 17.47
CA GLU A 157 1.26 -10.58 18.79
C GLU A 157 0.26 -9.47 19.17
N ASP A 158 0.65 -8.22 18.91
CA ASP A 158 -0.16 -7.02 19.05
C ASP A 158 -0.49 -6.45 17.65
N ILE A 159 -1.76 -6.56 17.25
CA ILE A 159 -2.26 -6.06 15.96
C ILE A 159 -2.16 -4.55 15.86
N GLU A 160 -2.41 -3.82 16.96
CA GLU A 160 -2.35 -2.36 16.99
C GLU A 160 -0.92 -1.90 16.73
N PHE A 161 0.05 -2.51 17.39
CA PHE A 161 1.47 -2.26 17.13
C PHE A 161 1.83 -2.56 15.67
N GLY A 162 1.38 -3.70 15.13
CA GLY A 162 1.62 -4.09 13.74
C GLY A 162 1.05 -3.08 12.73
N ALA A 163 -0.17 -2.63 12.94
CA ALA A 163 -0.80 -1.58 12.13
C ALA A 163 -0.04 -0.26 12.23
N GLN A 164 0.35 0.16 13.44
CA GLN A 164 1.15 1.38 13.63
C GLN A 164 2.49 1.29 12.90
N PHE A 165 3.19 0.17 13.05
CA PHE A 165 4.47 -0.08 12.39
C PHE A 165 4.34 -0.02 10.87
N LEU A 166 3.39 -0.73 10.28
CA LEU A 166 3.21 -0.75 8.82
C LEU A 166 2.78 0.61 8.27
N SER A 167 1.88 1.31 8.97
CA SER A 167 1.51 2.67 8.62
C SER A 167 2.73 3.57 8.54
N GLN A 168 3.56 3.62 9.60
CA GLN A 168 4.78 4.43 9.62
C GLN A 168 5.76 3.98 8.53
N HIS A 169 5.93 2.67 8.36
CA HIS A 169 6.81 2.10 7.35
C HIS A 169 6.41 2.56 5.95
N PHE A 170 5.15 2.43 5.55
CA PHE A 170 4.71 2.78 4.20
C PHE A 170 4.71 4.28 3.93
N LEU A 171 4.39 5.11 4.93
CA LEU A 171 4.48 6.56 4.81
C LEU A 171 5.92 7.04 4.59
N GLN A 172 6.89 6.40 5.26
CA GLN A 172 8.32 6.70 5.06
C GLN A 172 8.83 6.09 3.76
N LEU A 173 8.40 4.86 3.44
CA LEU A 173 8.86 4.10 2.29
C LEU A 173 8.37 4.70 0.97
N LEU A 174 7.16 5.25 0.94
CA LEU A 174 6.48 5.71 -0.27
C LEU A 174 6.14 7.20 -0.15
N LYS A 175 6.68 8.02 -1.07
CA LYS A 175 6.19 9.38 -1.29
C LYS A 175 4.83 9.32 -1.97
N LEU A 176 3.77 9.11 -1.20
CA LEU A 176 2.41 8.90 -1.69
C LEU A 176 1.85 10.15 -2.36
N ASN A 177 1.16 9.98 -3.48
CA ASN A 177 0.43 11.04 -4.18
C ASN A 177 -0.99 11.18 -3.63
N GLN A 178 -1.59 10.07 -3.22
CA GLN A 178 -2.94 10.01 -2.70
C GLN A 178 -3.07 8.90 -1.66
N SER A 179 -3.86 9.16 -0.63
CA SER A 179 -4.16 8.24 0.45
C SER A 179 -5.66 8.17 0.67
N THR A 180 -6.20 6.95 0.72
CA THR A 180 -7.61 6.68 0.99
C THR A 180 -7.74 5.88 2.28
N LEU A 181 -8.53 6.38 3.22
CA LEU A 181 -8.96 5.62 4.39
C LEU A 181 -10.34 5.03 4.11
N ILE A 182 -10.44 3.71 4.14
CA ILE A 182 -11.68 2.96 3.99
C ILE A 182 -12.03 2.37 5.35
N VAL A 183 -13.23 2.67 5.85
CA VAL A 183 -13.69 2.27 7.17
C VAL A 183 -14.93 1.42 7.00
N ASP A 184 -14.90 0.18 7.47
CA ASP A 184 -16.05 -0.71 7.50
C ASP A 184 -16.19 -1.33 8.90
N PRO A 185 -17.10 -0.82 9.75
CA PRO A 185 -17.30 -1.32 11.10
C PRO A 185 -18.04 -2.67 11.15
N LYS A 186 -18.56 -3.16 10.02
CA LYS A 186 -19.40 -4.37 10.00
C LYS A 186 -18.62 -5.61 10.46
N GLY A 187 -19.15 -6.31 11.46
CA GLY A 187 -18.58 -7.57 11.95
C GLY A 187 -17.32 -7.43 12.80
N THR A 188 -17.09 -6.26 13.40
CA THR A 188 -15.94 -5.97 14.26
C THR A 188 -16.34 -5.83 15.73
N ASP A 189 -15.46 -6.22 16.66
CA ASP A 189 -15.57 -5.79 18.06
C ASP A 189 -15.22 -4.30 18.09
N GLY A 190 -16.15 -3.48 18.56
CA GLY A 190 -15.94 -2.04 18.46
C GLY A 190 -14.79 -1.52 19.34
N SER A 191 -14.29 -2.26 20.35
CA SER A 191 -13.11 -1.82 21.13
C SER A 191 -11.80 -1.94 20.32
N GLU A 192 -11.55 -3.10 19.71
CA GLU A 192 -10.41 -3.35 18.81
C GLU A 192 -10.47 -2.46 17.57
N PHE A 193 -11.67 -2.30 17.00
CA PHE A 193 -11.90 -1.43 15.86
C PHE A 193 -11.54 0.03 16.16
N SER A 194 -11.98 0.58 17.30
CA SER A 194 -11.66 1.95 17.72
C SER A 194 -10.16 2.18 17.84
N GLY A 195 -9.41 1.20 18.37
CA GLY A 195 -7.95 1.28 18.52
C GLY A 195 -7.24 1.40 17.19
N ILE A 196 -7.52 0.45 16.28
CA ILE A 196 -6.96 0.43 14.92
C ILE A 196 -7.35 1.69 14.14
N LEU A 197 -8.60 2.14 14.24
CA LEU A 197 -9.09 3.34 13.57
C LEU A 197 -8.31 4.59 13.99
N LYS A 198 -8.03 4.75 15.28
CA LYS A 198 -7.21 5.86 15.79
C LYS A 198 -5.78 5.82 15.23
N ILE A 199 -5.19 4.62 15.11
CA ILE A 199 -3.85 4.44 14.54
C ILE A 199 -3.84 4.79 13.05
N ALA A 200 -4.86 4.35 12.31
CA ALA A 200 -5.05 4.70 10.91
C ALA A 200 -5.15 6.22 10.70
N LEU A 201 -5.97 6.90 11.50
CA LEU A 201 -6.15 8.35 11.40
C LEU A 201 -4.88 9.15 11.73
N LYS A 202 -4.11 8.74 12.75
CA LYS A 202 -2.82 9.37 13.08
C LYS A 202 -1.80 9.27 11.94
N SER A 203 -1.94 8.22 11.12
CA SER A 203 -0.99 7.89 10.06
C SER A 203 -1.31 8.59 8.74
N PHE A 204 -2.55 9.03 8.53
CA PHE A 204 -2.96 9.58 7.23
C PHE A 204 -2.80 11.11 7.16
N SER A 205 -2.15 11.59 6.08
CA SER A 205 -2.01 13.02 5.79
C SER A 205 -3.37 13.64 5.49
N LYS A 206 -3.76 14.66 6.25
CA LYS A 206 -5.13 15.21 6.20
C LYS A 206 -5.41 15.96 4.90
N GLU A 207 -4.49 16.82 4.47
CA GLU A 207 -4.64 17.58 3.23
C GLU A 207 -4.58 16.65 2.00
N LYS A 208 -5.72 16.49 1.31
CA LYS A 208 -5.96 15.65 0.10
C LYS A 208 -6.29 14.17 0.32
N SER A 209 -6.47 13.71 1.55
CA SER A 209 -6.96 12.35 1.78
C SER A 209 -8.43 12.18 1.38
N VAL A 210 -8.76 10.97 0.92
CA VAL A 210 -10.14 10.53 0.71
C VAL A 210 -10.55 9.64 1.87
N LEU A 211 -11.71 9.93 2.46
CA LEU A 211 -12.35 9.06 3.44
C LEU A 211 -13.52 8.34 2.79
N SER A 212 -13.64 7.04 3.01
CA SER A 212 -14.79 6.24 2.61
C SER A 212 -15.29 5.43 3.79
N ILE A 213 -16.50 5.71 4.27
CA ILE A 213 -17.16 4.95 5.33
C ILE A 213 -18.23 4.06 4.70
N ALA A 214 -18.08 2.75 4.84
CA ALA A 214 -19.09 1.76 4.52
C ALA A 214 -19.86 1.37 5.79
N ASN A 215 -21.13 0.96 5.63
CA ASN A 215 -22.01 0.47 6.69
C ASN A 215 -21.99 1.35 7.96
N ILE A 216 -22.16 2.66 7.77
CA ILE A 216 -22.11 3.68 8.82
C ILE A 216 -23.05 3.41 10.01
N GLU A 217 -24.13 2.64 9.78
CA GLU A 217 -25.07 2.19 10.79
C GLU A 217 -24.43 1.35 11.91
N PHE A 218 -23.30 0.66 11.65
CA PHE A 218 -22.59 -0.11 12.68
C PHE A 218 -21.47 0.69 13.39
N MET A 219 -21.20 1.92 12.96
CA MET A 219 -20.15 2.74 13.58
C MET A 219 -20.59 3.26 14.95
N ARG A 220 -19.71 3.38 15.96
CA ARG A 220 -20.10 4.08 17.19
C ARG A 220 -20.02 5.58 16.99
N ASP A 221 -20.83 6.35 17.72
CA ASP A 221 -20.80 7.83 17.63
C ASP A 221 -19.43 8.40 18.01
N SER A 222 -18.74 7.77 18.97
CA SER A 222 -17.37 8.13 19.35
C SER A 222 -16.37 7.94 18.20
N ASP A 223 -16.51 6.86 17.43
CA ASP A 223 -15.63 6.56 16.31
C ASP A 223 -15.93 7.47 15.13
N LEU A 224 -17.22 7.72 14.86
CA LEU A 224 -17.64 8.66 13.83
C LEU A 224 -17.09 10.05 14.11
N LYS A 225 -17.24 10.56 15.35
CA LYS A 225 -16.64 11.83 15.79
C LYS A 225 -15.12 11.83 15.60
N THR A 226 -14.45 10.75 15.98
CA THR A 226 -12.99 10.60 15.83
C THR A 226 -12.54 10.71 14.37
N VAL A 227 -13.35 10.20 13.44
CA VAL A 227 -13.01 10.15 12.00
C VAL A 227 -13.35 11.45 11.28
N VAL A 228 -14.38 12.19 11.68
CA VAL A 228 -14.92 13.32 10.89
C VAL A 228 -14.72 14.70 11.51
N HIS A 229 -14.57 14.79 12.83
CA HIS A 229 -14.51 16.08 13.52
C HIS A 229 -13.10 16.69 13.44
N ASN A 230 -12.99 17.95 13.00
CA ASN A 230 -11.71 18.69 12.87
C ASN A 230 -10.65 17.99 11.99
N ILE A 231 -11.10 17.26 10.96
CA ILE A 231 -10.22 16.64 9.97
C ILE A 231 -10.62 17.12 8.58
N GLY A 232 -9.74 17.92 7.96
CA GLY A 232 -9.90 18.45 6.61
C GLY A 232 -9.67 17.41 5.51
N TYR A 233 -10.70 16.68 5.09
CA TYR A 233 -10.59 15.74 3.96
C TYR A 233 -10.79 16.42 2.60
N GLY A 234 -10.13 15.89 1.57
CA GLY A 234 -10.43 16.28 0.18
C GLY A 234 -11.82 15.80 -0.24
N THR A 235 -12.14 14.54 0.07
CA THR A 235 -13.45 13.96 -0.23
C THR A 235 -13.86 13.00 0.88
N ILE A 236 -15.11 13.09 1.33
CA ILE A 236 -15.73 12.09 2.19
C ILE A 236 -16.82 11.36 1.40
N ARG A 237 -16.76 10.03 1.40
CA ARG A 237 -17.77 9.14 0.83
C ARG A 237 -18.41 8.35 1.95
N ILE A 238 -19.73 8.35 2.00
CA ILE A 238 -20.50 7.58 3.00
C ILE A 238 -21.48 6.67 2.26
N ILE A 239 -21.44 5.38 2.61
CA ILE A 239 -22.26 4.30 2.04
C ILE A 239 -22.96 3.59 3.20
N GLY A 240 -24.28 3.45 3.14
CA GLY A 240 -25.08 2.79 4.18
C GLY A 240 -26.46 3.42 4.35
N ASP A 241 -27.30 2.84 5.21
CA ASP A 241 -28.60 3.41 5.52
C ASP A 241 -28.46 4.52 6.58
N ARG A 242 -28.96 5.70 6.24
CA ARG A 242 -28.57 6.97 6.87
C ARG A 242 -29.65 7.56 7.77
N ASP A 243 -30.87 7.03 7.75
CA ASP A 243 -32.04 7.68 8.32
C ASP A 243 -31.99 7.63 9.86
N GLY A 244 -31.14 8.51 10.44
CA GLY A 244 -30.99 8.73 11.87
C GLY A 244 -29.70 9.49 12.26
N ARG A 245 -28.53 9.12 11.71
CA ARG A 245 -27.23 9.52 12.30
C ARG A 245 -26.56 10.77 11.75
N VAL A 246 -26.76 11.10 10.47
CA VAL A 246 -26.06 12.24 9.85
C VAL A 246 -26.85 13.55 9.96
N ARG A 247 -28.12 13.50 10.38
CA ARG A 247 -29.02 14.68 10.33
C ARG A 247 -28.80 15.72 11.44
N ASN A 248 -28.31 15.34 12.63
CA ASN A 248 -28.39 16.24 13.80
C ASN A 248 -27.04 16.67 14.41
N THR A 249 -25.90 16.05 14.07
CA THR A 249 -24.60 16.32 14.73
C THR A 249 -23.36 16.14 13.84
N PHE A 250 -23.54 16.05 12.51
CA PHE A 250 -22.43 15.76 11.59
C PHE A 250 -21.72 17.05 11.14
N GLU A 251 -20.76 17.51 11.94
CA GLU A 251 -19.82 18.56 11.57
C GLU A 251 -18.55 17.93 10.99
N CYS A 252 -18.26 18.20 9.71
CA CYS A 252 -17.03 17.77 9.06
C CYS A 252 -16.43 18.88 8.19
N GLU A 253 -15.11 18.94 8.13
CA GLU A 253 -14.39 19.81 7.21
C GLU A 253 -14.02 19.01 5.96
N ALA A 254 -14.84 19.09 4.90
CA ALA A 254 -14.55 18.40 3.64
C ALA A 254 -14.78 19.31 2.44
N ARG A 255 -13.89 19.24 1.44
CA ARG A 255 -14.09 19.97 0.18
C ARG A 255 -15.24 19.38 -0.66
N GLN A 256 -15.49 18.08 -0.52
CA GLN A 256 -16.58 17.40 -1.20
C GLN A 256 -17.15 16.27 -0.33
N LEU A 257 -18.48 16.21 -0.22
CA LEU A 257 -19.22 15.13 0.44
C LEU A 257 -20.06 14.38 -0.59
N VAL A 258 -19.82 13.08 -0.75
CA VAL A 258 -20.58 12.20 -1.64
C VAL A 258 -21.34 11.17 -0.80
N ASN A 259 -22.64 11.09 -1.03
CA ASN A 259 -23.54 10.20 -0.29
C ASN A 259 -24.16 9.18 -1.23
N MET A 260 -24.00 7.89 -0.94
CA MET A 260 -24.55 6.80 -1.75
C MET A 260 -25.48 5.94 -0.88
N ARG A 261 -26.78 5.93 -1.22
CA ARG A 261 -27.73 4.96 -0.64
C ARG A 261 -27.48 3.59 -1.28
N MET A 262 -27.40 2.54 -0.47
CA MET A 262 -27.57 1.18 -0.98
C MET A 262 -29.03 1.06 -1.44
N ARG A 263 -29.28 1.06 -2.75
CA ARG A 263 -30.58 0.63 -3.28
C ARG A 263 -30.67 -0.87 -3.06
N GLY A 264 -31.33 -1.28 -1.98
CA GLY A 264 -31.80 -2.66 -1.83
C GLY A 264 -32.71 -2.99 -3.02
N ARG A 265 -32.28 -3.91 -3.88
CA ARG A 265 -33.24 -4.68 -4.67
C ARG A 265 -33.84 -5.69 -3.69
N PHE A 266 -35.09 -5.43 -3.31
CA PHE A 266 -35.99 -6.48 -2.85
C PHE A 266 -36.31 -7.42 -4.01
#